data_AF-A0A7S1ALA4-F1
#
_entry.id   AF-A0A7S1ALA4-F1
#
_cell.length_a   1.000
_cell.length_b   1.000
_cell.length_c   1.000
_cell.angle_alpha   90.00
_cell.angle_beta   90.00
_cell.angle_gamma   90.00
#
_symmetry.space_group_name_H-M   'P 1'
#
loop_
_entity.id
_entity.type
_entity.pdbx_description
1 polymer ?
#
loop_
_entity_poly.entity_id
_entity_poly.type
_entity_poly.pdbx_seq_one_letter_code
_entity_poly.pdbx_strand_id
1 'polypeptide(L)'
;MGTVAGKADLLEDAQEGSCSKLFSTVTGDDLIGVEFVERAVLATPLDAKFWLEVGRWNPISLVLLVPLWTYYVSGSADHWWFVARCRDRKFHFIAQMTASEEGCAVTTVVFRGFPDAIKGGLPHADARWWYAREWTPCEQPRSEEELGELVNSLFSVRTEYSWMFNNCQHFAEELYEWGGAVTA
;
A
#
# COMPACT_ATOMS: atom_id res chain seq x y z
N MET A 1 -29.10 4.45 36.11
CA MET A 1 -28.72 3.40 35.14
C MET A 1 -28.78 4.04 33.78
N GLY A 2 -27.62 4.31 33.19
CA GLY A 2 -27.50 4.95 31.87
C GLY A 2 -27.53 3.91 30.76
N THR A 3 -28.06 4.30 29.60
CA THR A 3 -27.78 3.61 28.35
C THR A 3 -27.74 4.65 27.25
N VAL A 4 -26.56 4.81 26.67
CA VAL A 4 -26.24 5.63 25.51
C VAL A 4 -26.56 4.78 24.27
N ALA A 5 -27.36 5.32 23.34
CA ALA A 5 -27.48 4.79 22.00
C ALA A 5 -27.01 5.87 21.03
N GLY A 6 -25.79 5.69 20.52
CA GLY A 6 -25.34 6.32 19.29
C GLY A 6 -25.36 5.28 18.18
N LYS A 7 -25.75 5.69 16.96
CA LYS A 7 -25.11 5.30 15.71
C LYS A 7 -25.81 5.98 14.53
N ALA A 8 -25.03 6.82 13.86
CA ALA A 8 -25.00 7.13 12.43
C ALA A 8 -26.23 6.72 11.60
N ASP A 9 -27.13 7.68 11.41
CA ASP A 9 -27.88 7.82 10.17
C ASP A 9 -27.00 8.53 9.14
N LEU A 10 -27.19 8.15 7.86
CA LEU A 10 -26.74 8.76 6.59
C LEU A 10 -26.00 7.74 5.70
N LEU A 11 -26.79 6.86 5.08
CA LEU A 11 -26.41 6.07 3.92
C LEU A 11 -27.66 5.92 3.03
N GLU A 12 -27.94 6.90 2.18
CA GLU A 12 -28.71 6.70 0.94
C GLU A 12 -28.15 7.63 -0.14
N ASP A 13 -28.29 7.18 -1.39
CA ASP A 13 -27.88 7.79 -2.67
C ASP A 13 -26.45 7.51 -3.18
N ALA A 14 -26.18 6.22 -3.46
CA ALA A 14 -25.23 5.82 -4.49
C ALA A 14 -26.01 5.61 -5.81
N GLN A 15 -26.04 6.64 -6.66
CA GLN A 15 -26.57 6.55 -8.01
C GLN A 15 -25.46 6.07 -8.96
N GLU A 16 -25.71 4.93 -9.61
CA GLU A 16 -24.87 4.31 -10.63
C GLU A 16 -24.58 5.29 -11.78
N GLY A 17 -23.30 5.53 -12.06
CA GLY A 17 -22.89 6.34 -13.21
C GLY A 17 -21.37 6.43 -13.36
N SER A 18 -20.84 5.70 -14.35
CA SER A 18 -19.57 6.00 -15.02
C SER A 18 -18.31 6.00 -14.14
N CYS A 19 -17.77 4.82 -13.87
CA CYS A 19 -16.52 4.57 -13.12
C CYS A 19 -15.22 5.02 -13.84
N SER A 20 -15.29 6.01 -14.74
CA SER A 20 -14.14 6.54 -15.52
C SER A 20 -13.85 8.02 -15.26
N LYS A 21 -14.53 8.65 -14.28
CA LYS A 21 -14.21 9.99 -13.78
C LYS A 21 -13.95 9.92 -12.29
N LEU A 22 -12.95 10.67 -11.81
CA LEU A 22 -12.67 11.03 -10.41
C LEU A 22 -11.58 10.23 -9.67
N PHE A 23 -10.42 10.09 -10.28
CA PHE A 23 -9.19 10.27 -9.50
C PHE A 23 -8.48 11.50 -10.06
N SER A 24 -8.48 12.61 -9.32
CA SER A 24 -7.66 13.76 -9.71
C SER A 24 -6.22 13.45 -9.34
N THR A 25 -5.53 12.73 -10.22
CA THR A 25 -4.08 12.63 -10.17
C THR A 25 -3.53 14.05 -10.22
N VAL A 26 -2.66 14.36 -9.26
CA VAL A 26 -2.12 15.71 -9.10
C VAL A 26 -1.04 15.93 -10.15
N THR A 27 -1.03 17.09 -10.81
CA THR A 27 0.04 17.46 -11.75
C THR A 27 1.23 18.02 -11.00
N GLY A 28 2.46 17.88 -11.53
CA GLY A 28 3.69 18.35 -10.86
C GLY A 28 3.64 19.82 -10.40
N ASP A 29 2.97 20.70 -11.15
CA ASP A 29 2.83 22.13 -10.80
C ASP A 29 2.04 22.36 -9.50
N ASP A 30 1.11 21.46 -9.14
CA ASP A 30 0.34 21.55 -7.88
C ASP A 30 1.19 21.15 -6.66
N LEU A 31 2.33 20.49 -6.88
CA LEU A 31 3.21 19.95 -5.84
C LEU A 31 4.41 20.86 -5.54
N ILE A 32 4.56 21.99 -6.24
CA ILE A 32 5.64 22.94 -6.00
C ILE A 32 5.58 23.45 -4.55
N GLY A 33 6.63 23.19 -3.79
CA GLY A 33 6.74 23.58 -2.38
C GLY A 33 5.92 22.72 -1.41
N VAL A 34 5.35 21.60 -1.87
CA VAL A 34 4.69 20.63 -1.00
C VAL A 34 5.74 19.70 -0.39
N GLU A 35 5.77 19.65 0.94
CA GLU A 35 6.61 18.72 1.68
C GLU A 35 5.75 17.69 2.41
N PHE A 36 6.13 16.42 2.27
CA PHE A 36 5.56 15.29 2.99
C PHE A 36 6.28 15.12 4.33
N VAL A 37 5.52 15.21 5.42
CA VAL A 37 6.05 15.37 6.79
C VAL A 37 5.63 14.25 7.72
N GLU A 38 4.66 13.42 7.33
CA GLU A 38 4.22 12.26 8.09
C GLU A 38 4.15 11.05 7.16
N ARG A 39 4.43 9.86 7.69
CA ARG A 39 4.42 8.59 6.97
C ARG A 39 3.66 7.52 7.73
N ALA A 40 3.10 6.56 7.01
CA ALA A 40 2.39 5.40 7.53
C ALA A 40 2.57 4.20 6.60
N VAL A 41 2.22 3.01 7.09
CA VAL A 41 2.08 1.81 6.26
C VAL A 41 0.68 1.29 6.43
N LEU A 42 0.06 1.00 5.30
CA LEU A 42 -1.29 0.49 5.21
C LEU A 42 -1.24 -0.89 4.56
N ALA A 43 -2.15 -1.75 4.99
CA ALA A 43 -2.30 -3.08 4.43
C ALA A 43 -3.78 -3.36 4.12
N THR A 44 -4.02 -4.12 3.05
CA THR A 44 -5.33 -4.57 2.61
C THR A 44 -5.29 -6.07 2.33
N PRO A 45 -6.33 -6.85 2.69
CA PRO A 45 -6.29 -8.28 2.43
C PRO A 45 -6.47 -8.51 0.93
N LEU A 46 -5.59 -9.32 0.34
CA LEU A 46 -5.76 -9.81 -1.02
C LEU A 46 -6.92 -10.81 -1.05
N ASP A 47 -7.72 -10.71 -2.11
CA ASP A 47 -8.77 -11.68 -2.37
C ASP A 47 -8.19 -13.09 -2.45
N ALA A 48 -8.94 -14.07 -1.94
CA ALA A 48 -8.59 -15.50 -1.94
C ALA A 48 -8.27 -16.08 -3.35
N LYS A 49 -8.49 -15.32 -4.44
CA LYS A 49 -8.11 -15.69 -5.80
C LYS A 49 -6.61 -15.66 -6.07
N PHE A 50 -5.79 -14.96 -5.26
CA PHE A 50 -4.32 -14.94 -5.42
C PHE A 50 -3.67 -16.31 -5.14
N TRP A 51 -4.40 -17.22 -4.50
CA TRP A 51 -3.95 -18.59 -4.20
C TRP A 51 -3.76 -19.48 -5.44
N LEU A 52 -4.27 -19.09 -6.61
CA LEU A 52 -4.11 -19.85 -7.86
C LEU A 52 -2.73 -19.72 -8.50
N GLU A 53 -2.02 -18.60 -8.29
CA GLU A 53 -0.66 -18.45 -8.83
C GLU A 53 0.39 -19.24 -8.03
N VAL A 54 0.13 -19.43 -6.73
CA VAL A 54 0.95 -20.31 -5.87
C VAL A 54 0.78 -21.78 -6.22
N GLY A 55 -0.37 -22.16 -6.80
CA GLY A 55 -0.61 -23.50 -7.34
C GLY A 55 0.31 -23.90 -8.51
N ARG A 56 1.08 -22.95 -9.08
CA ARG A 56 2.07 -23.23 -10.14
C ARG A 56 3.48 -23.55 -9.62
N TRP A 57 3.75 -23.41 -8.32
CA TRP A 57 5.10 -23.62 -7.78
C TRP A 57 5.19 -24.81 -6.83
N ASN A 58 5.77 -25.88 -7.40
CA ASN A 58 6.55 -26.97 -6.81
C ASN A 58 5.96 -28.38 -7.06
N PRO A 59 6.40 -29.09 -8.13
CA PRO A 59 6.01 -30.49 -8.35
C PRO A 59 6.45 -31.43 -7.22
N ILE A 60 7.45 -31.07 -6.41
CA ILE A 60 7.87 -31.85 -5.24
C ILE A 60 6.79 -31.80 -4.14
N SER A 61 6.09 -30.67 -3.98
CA SER A 61 4.98 -30.53 -3.04
C SER A 61 3.76 -31.35 -3.46
N LEU A 62 3.55 -31.55 -4.77
CA LEU A 62 2.53 -32.46 -5.30
C LEU A 62 2.91 -33.94 -5.13
N VAL A 63 4.20 -34.29 -5.25
CA VAL A 63 4.70 -35.68 -5.18
C VAL A 63 4.82 -36.20 -3.75
N LEU A 64 5.25 -35.37 -2.81
CA LEU A 64 5.58 -35.84 -1.46
C LEU A 64 4.37 -35.94 -0.52
N LEU A 65 3.17 -35.49 -0.93
CA LEU A 65 1.99 -35.39 -0.06
C LEU A 65 2.35 -34.79 1.31
N VAL A 66 3.39 -33.93 1.37
CA VAL A 66 3.74 -33.23 2.60
C VAL A 66 2.52 -32.40 2.88
N PRO A 67 1.83 -32.67 4.00
CA PRO A 67 0.48 -32.20 4.16
C PRO A 67 0.49 -30.68 4.02
N LEU A 68 -0.53 -30.23 3.31
CA LEU A 68 -1.27 -28.96 3.27
C LEU A 68 -1.16 -27.99 4.49
N TRP A 69 -0.31 -28.27 5.47
CA TRP A 69 -0.11 -27.61 6.75
C TRP A 69 0.81 -26.39 6.64
N THR A 70 1.66 -26.27 5.62
CA THR A 70 2.32 -24.99 5.33
C THR A 70 1.35 -23.94 4.78
N TYR A 71 0.22 -24.38 4.20
CA TYR A 71 -0.84 -23.50 3.71
C TYR A 71 -1.94 -23.21 4.75
N TYR A 72 -1.94 -23.93 5.87
CA TYR A 72 -2.81 -23.67 7.02
C TYR A 72 -2.27 -22.56 7.95
N VAL A 73 -1.25 -21.83 7.51
CA VAL A 73 -1.04 -20.43 7.93
C VAL A 73 -2.01 -19.57 7.10
N SER A 74 -3.30 -19.84 7.25
CA SER A 74 -4.40 -19.18 6.57
C SER A 74 -4.65 -17.79 7.18
N GLY A 75 -3.61 -16.95 7.17
CA GLY A 75 -3.82 -15.51 7.15
C GLY A 75 -4.19 -15.10 5.73
N SER A 76 -5.02 -14.08 5.59
CA SER A 76 -5.13 -13.36 4.33
C SER A 76 -3.72 -12.93 3.91
N ALA A 77 -3.30 -13.23 2.67
CA ALA A 77 -2.13 -12.57 2.13
C ALA A 77 -2.51 -11.09 1.96
N ASP A 78 -1.67 -10.17 2.39
CA ASP A 78 -2.02 -8.76 2.39
C ASP A 78 -1.19 -8.01 1.36
N HIS A 79 -1.77 -7.01 0.73
CA HIS A 79 -1.04 -6.03 -0.07
C HIS A 79 -0.69 -4.83 0.79
N TRP A 80 0.57 -4.45 0.79
CA TRP A 80 1.13 -3.40 1.63
C TRP A 80 1.55 -2.22 0.77
N TRP A 81 1.23 -1.01 1.22
CA TRP A 81 1.72 0.21 0.59
C TRP A 81 2.19 1.22 1.62
N PHE A 82 3.19 1.98 1.20
CA PHE A 82 3.68 3.13 1.93
C PHE A 82 2.83 4.34 1.59
N VAL A 83 2.50 5.14 2.61
CA VAL A 83 1.82 6.42 2.40
C VAL A 83 2.56 7.52 3.15
N ALA A 84 2.81 8.63 2.48
CA ALA A 84 3.24 9.88 3.10
C ALA A 84 2.19 10.97 2.88
N ARG A 85 2.08 11.90 3.82
CA ARG A 85 1.17 13.06 3.70
C ARG A 85 1.88 14.36 4.05
N CYS A 86 1.45 15.43 3.40
CA CYS A 86 1.93 16.78 3.70
C CYS A 86 1.28 17.34 4.97
N ARG A 87 1.83 18.47 5.46
CA ARG A 87 1.47 19.06 6.75
C ARG A 87 -0.02 19.44 6.86
N ASP A 88 -0.59 19.96 5.78
CA ASP A 88 -2.01 20.31 5.67
C ASP A 88 -2.89 19.10 5.32
N ARG A 89 -2.28 17.91 5.13
CA ARG A 89 -2.93 16.64 4.78
C ARG A 89 -3.72 16.70 3.47
N LYS A 90 -3.41 17.68 2.61
CA LYS A 90 -4.09 17.85 1.33
C LYS A 90 -3.62 16.84 0.29
N PHE A 91 -2.34 16.48 0.33
CA PHE A 91 -1.69 15.59 -0.61
C PHE A 91 -1.18 14.33 0.09
N HIS A 92 -1.35 13.20 -0.59
CA HIS A 92 -0.91 11.89 -0.13
C HIS A 92 -0.09 11.23 -1.23
N PHE A 93 1.19 11.00 -0.95
CA PHE A 93 2.07 10.21 -1.79
C PHE A 93 1.89 8.74 -1.40
N ILE A 94 1.67 7.88 -2.40
CA ILE A 94 1.60 6.44 -2.22
C ILE A 94 2.72 5.80 -3.03
N ALA A 95 3.39 4.84 -2.41
CA ALA A 95 4.29 3.93 -3.13
C ALA A 95 3.90 2.48 -2.84
N GLN A 96 3.87 1.67 -3.89
CA GLN A 96 3.60 0.24 -3.80
C GLN A 96 4.50 -0.56 -4.73
N MET A 97 4.80 -1.79 -4.34
CA MET A 97 5.57 -2.75 -5.11
C MET A 97 4.69 -3.96 -5.43
N THR A 98 4.70 -4.42 -6.68
CA THR A 98 3.93 -5.57 -7.15
C THR A 98 4.82 -6.48 -7.99
N ALA A 99 4.50 -7.77 -8.02
CA ALA A 99 5.09 -8.68 -9.00
C ALA A 99 4.71 -8.24 -10.43
N SER A 100 5.64 -8.35 -11.38
CA SER A 100 5.41 -8.11 -12.81
C SER A 100 6.05 -9.21 -13.65
N GLU A 101 5.70 -9.31 -14.94
CA GLU A 101 6.34 -10.26 -15.85
C GLU A 101 7.86 -10.02 -15.99
N GLU A 102 8.31 -8.79 -15.75
CA GLU A 102 9.71 -8.37 -15.77
C GLU A 102 10.40 -8.49 -14.39
N GLY A 103 9.70 -9.08 -13.41
CA GLY A 103 10.17 -9.30 -12.05
C GLY A 103 9.44 -8.43 -11.04
N CYS A 104 9.84 -7.16 -10.94
CA CYS A 104 9.34 -6.21 -9.95
C CYS A 104 8.81 -4.94 -10.63
N ALA A 105 7.60 -4.51 -10.28
CA ALA A 105 7.07 -3.22 -10.66
C ALA A 105 6.83 -2.36 -9.42
N VAL A 106 7.33 -1.13 -9.44
CA VAL A 106 7.11 -0.14 -8.39
C VAL A 106 6.28 0.98 -8.97
N THR A 107 5.22 1.37 -8.27
CA THR A 107 4.34 2.46 -8.68
C THR A 107 4.29 3.52 -7.59
N THR A 108 4.50 4.77 -7.98
CA THR A 108 4.36 5.94 -7.11
C THR A 108 3.29 6.87 -7.66
N VAL A 109 2.38 7.34 -6.82
CA VAL A 109 1.29 8.24 -7.22
C VAL A 109 0.99 9.23 -6.11
N VAL A 110 0.66 10.47 -6.46
CA VAL A 110 0.16 11.48 -5.53
C VAL A 110 -1.33 11.73 -5.73
N PHE A 111 -2.08 11.67 -4.65
CA PHE A 111 -3.51 11.94 -4.61
C PHE A 111 -3.82 13.20 -3.80
N ARG A 112 -4.85 13.92 -4.22
CA ARG A 112 -5.41 15.05 -3.46
C ARG A 112 -6.46 14.53 -2.48
N GLY A 113 -6.03 14.27 -1.25
CA GLY A 113 -6.89 13.81 -0.16
C GLY A 113 -6.79 12.30 0.10
N PHE A 114 -7.00 11.92 1.37
CA PHE A 114 -6.84 10.54 1.81
C PHE A 114 -7.90 9.57 1.25
N PRO A 115 -9.18 9.93 1.09
CA PRO A 115 -10.17 9.02 0.50
C PRO A 115 -9.82 8.61 -0.93
N ASP A 116 -9.29 9.54 -1.73
CA ASP A 116 -8.88 9.27 -3.11
C ASP A 116 -7.60 8.43 -3.14
N ALA A 117 -6.69 8.67 -2.20
CA ALA A 117 -5.51 7.84 -1.99
C ALA A 117 -5.89 6.38 -1.68
N ILE A 118 -6.85 6.17 -0.78
CA ILE A 118 -7.35 4.85 -0.42
C ILE A 118 -8.03 4.18 -1.61
N LYS A 119 -8.95 4.87 -2.30
CA LYS A 119 -9.64 4.30 -3.46
C LYS A 119 -8.72 4.01 -4.64
N GLY A 120 -7.70 4.82 -4.86
CA GLY A 120 -6.71 4.64 -5.92
C GLY A 120 -5.63 3.61 -5.58
N GLY A 121 -5.34 3.42 -4.28
CA GLY A 121 -4.44 2.38 -3.80
C GLY A 121 -5.09 1.00 -3.74
N LEU A 122 -6.36 0.91 -3.31
CA LEU A 122 -7.07 -0.36 -3.19
C LEU A 122 -7.37 -0.98 -4.56
N PRO A 123 -7.16 -2.30 -4.74
CA PRO A 123 -7.55 -3.00 -5.96
C PRO A 123 -9.08 -3.02 -6.16
N HIS A 124 -9.86 -2.83 -5.08
CA HIS A 124 -11.33 -2.88 -5.09
C HIS A 124 -11.94 -1.76 -4.24
N ALA A 125 -13.07 -1.19 -4.67
CA ALA A 125 -13.72 -0.05 -4.00
C ALA A 125 -14.24 -0.38 -2.58
N ASP A 126 -14.44 -1.66 -2.28
CA ASP A 126 -14.91 -2.21 -1.01
C ASP A 126 -13.81 -2.93 -0.22
N ALA A 127 -12.57 -2.91 -0.70
CA ALA A 127 -11.46 -3.56 -0.01
C ALA A 127 -11.25 -2.93 1.38
N ARG A 128 -11.22 -3.80 2.38
CA ARG A 128 -10.91 -3.38 3.76
C ARG A 128 -9.42 -3.06 3.85
N TRP A 129 -9.05 -2.18 4.78
CA TRP A 129 -7.66 -1.87 5.05
C TRP A 129 -7.46 -1.55 6.52
N TRP A 130 -6.21 -1.61 6.96
CA TRP A 130 -5.79 -1.18 8.30
C TRP A 130 -4.40 -0.55 8.26
N TYR A 131 -4.04 0.15 9.33
CA TYR A 131 -2.68 0.63 9.56
C TYR A 131 -1.80 -0.51 10.05
N ALA A 132 -0.83 -0.94 9.23
CA ALA A 132 0.25 -1.82 9.66
C ALA A 132 1.34 -1.04 10.42
N ARG A 133 1.48 0.27 10.10
CA ARG A 133 2.19 1.27 10.88
C ARG A 133 1.35 2.55 10.92
N GLU A 134 1.17 3.11 12.11
CA GLU A 134 0.46 4.37 12.28
C GLU A 134 1.23 5.56 11.72
N TRP A 135 0.54 6.69 11.59
CA TRP A 135 1.14 7.96 11.18
C TRP A 135 2.22 8.39 12.16
N THR A 136 3.45 8.50 11.66
CA THR A 136 4.60 8.98 12.40
C THR A 136 5.25 10.13 11.63
N PRO A 137 5.75 11.18 12.31
CA PRO A 137 6.50 12.23 11.65
C PRO A 137 7.71 11.69 10.88
N CYS A 138 7.97 12.24 9.69
CA CYS A 138 9.23 12.05 9.00
C CYS A 138 10.35 12.74 9.76
N GLU A 139 11.54 12.15 9.77
CA GLU A 139 12.72 12.81 10.36
C GLU A 139 13.12 14.04 9.54
N GLN A 140 12.98 13.92 8.23
CA GLN A 140 13.19 14.99 7.26
C GLN A 140 11.95 15.10 6.37
N PRO A 141 11.34 16.30 6.27
CA PRO A 141 10.36 16.58 5.23
C PRO A 141 10.99 16.31 3.86
N ARG A 142 10.22 15.71 2.95
CA ARG A 142 10.66 15.43 1.58
C ARG A 142 9.61 15.91 0.58
N SER A 143 10.06 16.41 -0.56
CA SER A 143 9.24 16.67 -1.75
C SER A 143 8.83 15.35 -2.43
N GLU A 144 7.93 15.44 -3.42
CA GLU A 144 7.58 14.27 -4.25
C GLU A 144 8.81 13.69 -4.96
N GLU A 145 9.65 14.56 -5.55
CA GLU A 145 10.85 14.16 -6.29
C GLU A 145 11.82 13.41 -5.37
N GLU A 146 12.12 13.94 -4.19
CA GLU A 146 12.99 13.29 -3.19
C GLU A 146 12.41 11.95 -2.71
N LEU A 147 11.08 11.83 -2.59
CA LEU A 147 10.45 10.54 -2.28
C LEU A 147 10.57 9.55 -3.43
N GLY A 148 10.42 10.01 -4.67
CA GLY A 148 10.63 9.18 -5.87
C GLY A 148 12.07 8.69 -5.98
N GLU A 149 13.05 9.55 -5.73
CA GLU A 149 14.47 9.18 -5.67
C GLU A 149 14.74 8.16 -4.56
N LEU A 150 14.17 8.39 -3.36
CA LEU A 150 14.29 7.46 -2.24
C LEU A 150 13.75 6.08 -2.60
N VAL A 151 12.53 6.01 -3.17
CA VAL A 151 11.91 4.76 -3.63
C VAL A 151 12.86 4.00 -4.57
N ASN A 152 13.44 4.67 -5.56
CA ASN A 152 14.35 4.05 -6.54
C ASN A 152 15.72 3.65 -5.94
N SER A 153 16.06 4.16 -4.76
CA SER A 153 17.32 3.85 -4.08
C SER A 153 17.27 2.57 -3.24
N LEU A 154 16.06 2.09 -2.90
CA LEU A 154 15.84 0.98 -1.97
C LEU A 154 16.38 -0.36 -2.47
N PHE A 155 16.82 -1.20 -1.53
CA PHE A 155 17.31 -2.54 -1.83
C PHE A 155 16.20 -3.44 -2.36
N SER A 156 14.99 -3.35 -1.79
CA SER A 156 13.80 -4.09 -2.24
C SER A 156 13.45 -3.84 -3.71
N VAL A 157 13.68 -2.62 -4.20
CA VAL A 157 13.44 -2.24 -5.61
C VAL A 157 14.52 -2.79 -6.54
N ARG A 158 15.76 -2.90 -6.07
CA ARG A 158 16.90 -3.40 -6.85
C ARG A 158 17.03 -4.92 -6.85
N THR A 159 16.20 -5.59 -6.07
CA THR A 159 16.23 -7.04 -5.90
C THR A 159 15.00 -7.66 -6.56
N GLU A 160 15.13 -8.90 -7.05
CA GLU A 160 14.02 -9.62 -7.67
C GLU A 160 12.86 -9.80 -6.69
N TYR A 161 11.63 -9.70 -7.19
CA TYR A 161 10.45 -9.94 -6.38
C TYR A 161 10.41 -11.40 -5.91
N SER A 162 10.22 -11.59 -4.62
CA SER A 162 10.02 -12.89 -3.99
C SER A 162 8.94 -12.79 -2.95
N TRP A 163 7.91 -13.63 -3.06
CA TRP A 163 6.86 -13.71 -2.04
C TRP A 163 7.45 -13.85 -0.64
N MET A 164 8.51 -14.65 -0.46
CA MET A 164 9.06 -14.94 0.86
C MET A 164 10.11 -13.94 1.33
N PHE A 165 10.90 -13.38 0.40
CA PHE A 165 12.13 -12.67 0.77
C PHE A 165 12.20 -11.21 0.30
N ASN A 166 11.35 -10.78 -0.63
CA ASN A 166 11.33 -9.42 -1.15
C ASN A 166 9.99 -9.12 -1.82
N ASN A 167 9.01 -8.67 -1.03
CA ASN A 167 7.63 -8.44 -1.47
C ASN A 167 7.13 -7.05 -1.04
N CYS A 168 5.86 -6.75 -1.31
CA CYS A 168 5.25 -5.45 -0.99
C CYS A 168 5.37 -5.06 0.49
N GLN A 169 5.31 -6.01 1.42
CA GLN A 169 5.54 -5.76 2.84
C GLN A 169 6.96 -5.29 3.10
N HIS A 170 7.97 -6.01 2.59
CA HIS A 170 9.39 -5.65 2.77
C HIS A 170 9.69 -4.28 2.19
N PHE A 171 9.14 -3.97 1.01
CA PHE A 171 9.28 -2.67 0.38
C PHE A 171 8.65 -1.54 1.22
N ALA A 172 7.41 -1.72 1.67
CA ALA A 172 6.71 -0.69 2.44
C ALA A 172 7.36 -0.46 3.81
N GLU A 173 7.84 -1.53 4.46
CA GLU A 173 8.60 -1.44 5.71
C GLU A 173 9.97 -0.77 5.49
N GLU A 174 10.74 -1.16 4.46
CA GLU A 174 12.03 -0.54 4.16
C GLU A 174 11.88 0.97 3.92
N LEU A 175 10.90 1.38 3.12
CA LEU A 175 10.64 2.79 2.84
C LEU A 175 10.17 3.54 4.10
N TYR A 176 9.39 2.89 4.96
CA TYR A 176 8.96 3.46 6.24
C TYR A 176 10.14 3.65 7.20
N GLU A 177 11.08 2.72 7.27
CA GLU A 177 12.26 2.83 8.14
C GLU A 177 13.29 3.83 7.60
N TRP A 178 13.60 3.80 6.30
CA TRP A 178 14.49 4.78 5.64
C TRP A 178 13.90 6.20 5.62
N GLY A 179 12.57 6.29 5.73
CA GLY A 179 11.87 7.53 6.02
C GLY A 179 12.36 8.21 7.31
N GLY A 180 13.00 7.48 8.23
CA GLY A 180 13.49 8.03 9.49
C GLY A 180 14.67 7.33 10.16
N ALA A 181 15.72 7.02 9.41
CA ALA A 181 17.13 7.29 9.77
C ALA A 181 18.06 6.61 8.75
N VAL A 182 19.09 7.34 8.30
CA VAL A 182 20.34 6.69 7.86
C VAL A 182 21.12 6.41 9.13
N THR A 183 21.15 5.18 9.59
CA THR A 183 22.18 4.80 10.58
C THR A 183 23.54 4.90 9.92
N ALA A 184 24.40 5.70 10.55
CA ALA A 184 25.74 6.17 10.17
C ALA A 184 26.66 5.15 9.48
#